data_AF-A0A9W7GNZ1-F1
#
_entry.id   AF-A0A9W7GNZ1-F1
#
_cell.length_a   1.000
_cell.length_b   1.000
_cell.length_c   1.000
_cell.angle_alpha   90.00
_cell.angle_beta   90.00
_cell.angle_gamma   90.00
#
_symmetry.space_group_name_H-M   'P 1'
#
loop_
_entity.id
_entity.type
_entity.pdbx_description
1 polymer ?
#
loop_
_entity_poly.entity_id
_entity_poly.type
_entity_poly.pdbx_seq_one_letter_code
_entity_poly.pdbx_strand_id
1 'polypeptide(L)'
;MILKLIVALSFFSLIGAQIPCDEEYGLHCPDKSSWEVGECIKEKVGMDSLSDTCKSYLNAMSVCKSDITAHCPNLEFTGEVIVCLLNWTSPSKLSSSCLSSLTPYKESDKEVERSEEDERRANARRRRRNKAAGMAREQKNREKNKEEKKDRKRKRRGIKVEKEL
;
A
#
# COMPACT_ATOMS: atom_id res chain seq x y z
N MET A 1 -3.42 38.16 9.60
CA MET A 1 -2.24 37.88 8.75
C MET A 1 -1.52 36.59 9.17
N ILE A 2 -2.20 35.44 9.34
CA ILE A 2 -1.54 34.14 9.67
C ILE A 2 -2.32 32.98 9.03
N LEU A 3 -2.71 33.10 7.75
CA LEU A 3 -3.47 32.07 7.04
C LEU A 3 -2.96 31.88 5.60
N LYS A 4 -1.63 31.85 5.46
CA LYS A 4 -0.93 31.51 4.22
C LYS A 4 0.40 30.86 4.58
N LEU A 5 0.40 29.62 5.06
CA LEU A 5 1.65 28.85 5.10
C LEU A 5 1.34 27.34 5.02
N ILE A 6 1.78 26.76 3.91
CA ILE A 6 2.12 25.34 3.72
C ILE A 6 0.92 24.41 3.50
N VAL A 7 0.21 24.63 2.37
CA VAL A 7 -0.23 23.50 1.53
C VAL A 7 1.02 23.06 0.74
N ALA A 8 1.94 22.37 1.41
CA ALA A 8 2.96 21.59 0.71
C ALA A 8 2.21 20.41 0.10
N LEU A 9 1.75 20.62 -1.14
CA LEU A 9 1.26 19.57 -2.01
C LEU A 9 2.27 18.43 -1.97
N SER A 10 1.90 17.36 -1.27
CA SER A 10 2.45 16.04 -1.50
C SER A 10 2.03 15.62 -2.91
N PHE A 11 2.78 16.11 -3.91
CA PHE A 11 2.99 15.38 -5.15
C PHE A 11 3.75 14.10 -4.76
N PHE A 12 3.02 13.15 -4.16
CA PHE A 12 3.38 11.75 -4.25
C PHE A 12 3.22 11.47 -5.74
N SER A 13 4.34 11.54 -6.47
CA SER A 13 4.41 11.05 -7.84
C SER A 13 3.88 9.63 -7.77
N LEU A 14 2.65 9.46 -8.23
CA LEU A 14 2.10 8.16 -8.57
C LEU A 14 2.97 7.73 -9.74
N ILE A 15 4.11 7.10 -9.42
CA ILE A 15 4.92 6.37 -10.39
C ILE A 15 3.98 5.24 -10.78
N GLY A 16 3.16 5.49 -11.80
CA GLY A 16 2.36 4.47 -12.42
C GLY A 16 3.31 3.32 -12.73
N ALA A 17 2.87 2.10 -12.47
CA ALA A 17 3.62 0.89 -12.80
C ALA A 17 3.74 0.78 -14.33
N GLN A 18 4.53 1.68 -14.94
CA GLN A 18 4.93 1.60 -16.32
C GLN A 18 5.81 0.36 -16.43
N ILE A 19 5.45 -0.50 -17.38
CA ILE A 19 6.24 -1.68 -17.67
C ILE A 19 7.63 -1.16 -18.09
N PRO A 20 8.74 -1.69 -17.52
CA PRO A 20 10.07 -1.14 -17.80
C PRO A 20 10.49 -1.08 -19.27
N CYS A 21 9.76 -1.77 -20.17
CA CYS A 21 10.00 -1.82 -21.61
C CYS A 21 8.80 -1.30 -22.43
N ASP A 22 7.85 -0.57 -21.82
CA ASP A 22 6.59 -0.17 -22.48
C ASP A 22 6.84 0.79 -23.67
N GLU A 23 7.82 1.69 -23.52
CA GLU A 23 8.19 2.65 -24.56
C GLU A 23 8.77 1.94 -25.78
N GLU A 24 9.72 1.03 -25.59
CA GLU A 24 10.34 0.26 -26.67
C GLU A 24 9.35 -0.71 -27.31
N TYR A 25 8.48 -1.33 -26.51
CA TYR A 25 7.41 -2.18 -27.00
C TYR A 25 6.45 -1.42 -27.93
N GLY A 26 5.90 -0.30 -27.46
CA GLY A 26 4.93 0.49 -28.22
C GLY A 26 5.50 1.10 -29.50
N LEU A 27 6.81 1.38 -29.54
CA LEU A 27 7.49 1.94 -30.70
C LEU A 27 7.90 0.89 -31.74
N HIS A 28 8.41 -0.28 -31.31
CA HIS A 28 9.06 -1.22 -32.21
C HIS A 28 8.28 -2.51 -32.46
N CYS A 29 7.36 -2.88 -31.57
CA CYS A 29 6.71 -4.19 -31.57
C CYS A 29 5.19 -4.16 -31.32
N PRO A 30 4.41 -3.22 -31.89
CA PRO A 30 2.98 -3.09 -31.57
C PRO A 30 2.12 -4.28 -32.02
N ASP A 31 2.58 -5.04 -33.02
CA ASP A 31 1.85 -6.19 -33.58
C ASP A 31 2.15 -7.51 -32.85
N LYS A 32 3.05 -7.49 -31.88
CA LYS A 32 3.48 -8.69 -31.14
C LYS A 32 2.77 -8.76 -29.80
N SER A 33 2.39 -9.98 -29.39
CA SER A 33 1.72 -10.22 -28.11
C SER A 33 2.36 -11.37 -27.37
N SER A 34 2.24 -11.38 -26.03
CA SER A 34 2.74 -12.44 -25.16
C SER A 34 4.27 -12.64 -25.32
N TRP A 35 4.74 -13.89 -25.43
CA TRP A 35 6.17 -14.23 -25.47
C TRP A 35 6.95 -13.64 -26.65
N GLU A 36 6.29 -13.33 -27.77
CA GLU A 36 6.94 -12.78 -28.96
C GLU A 36 7.45 -11.35 -28.76
N VAL A 37 6.91 -10.63 -27.77
CA VAL A 37 7.32 -9.26 -27.45
C VAL A 37 8.80 -9.21 -27.06
N GLY A 38 9.23 -10.11 -26.18
CA GLY A 38 10.62 -10.15 -25.72
C GLY A 38 11.62 -10.49 -26.84
N GLU A 39 11.21 -11.32 -27.81
CA GLU A 39 12.04 -11.64 -28.98
C GLU A 39 12.11 -10.47 -29.96
N CYS A 40 10.97 -9.83 -30.23
CA CYS A 40 10.90 -8.67 -31.10
C CYS A 40 11.73 -7.49 -30.59
N ILE A 41 11.66 -7.17 -29.30
CA ILE A 41 12.46 -6.08 -28.71
C ILE A 41 13.96 -6.39 -28.84
N LYS A 42 14.37 -7.64 -28.57
CA LYS A 42 15.76 -8.07 -28.72
C LYS A 42 16.27 -7.97 -30.16
N GLU A 43 15.43 -8.30 -31.14
CA GLU A 43 15.79 -8.25 -32.56
C GLU A 43 15.83 -6.81 -33.10
N LYS A 44 14.82 -5.98 -32.78
CA LYS A 44 14.66 -4.65 -33.36
C LYS A 44 15.50 -3.57 -32.69
N VAL A 45 15.61 -3.63 -31.36
CA VAL A 45 16.30 -2.61 -30.56
C VAL A 45 17.71 -3.08 -30.19
N GLY A 46 17.88 -4.37 -29.94
CA GLY A 46 19.13 -4.94 -29.43
C GLY A 46 19.27 -4.80 -27.91
N MET A 47 19.87 -5.80 -27.26
CA MET A 47 20.02 -5.81 -25.80
C MET A 47 20.89 -4.67 -25.26
N ASP A 48 21.80 -4.12 -26.04
CA ASP A 48 22.74 -3.10 -25.57
C ASP A 48 22.10 -1.71 -25.47
N SER A 49 21.11 -1.41 -26.33
CA SER A 49 20.44 -0.11 -26.43
C SER A 49 19.28 0.07 -25.45
N LEU A 50 18.86 -0.99 -24.75
CA LEU A 50 17.79 -0.93 -23.75
C LEU A 50 18.25 -0.30 -22.44
N SER A 51 17.32 0.25 -21.67
CA SER A 51 17.58 0.61 -20.27
C SER A 51 17.91 -0.63 -19.43
N ASP A 52 18.75 -0.48 -18.39
CA ASP A 52 19.12 -1.60 -17.50
C ASP A 52 17.90 -2.23 -16.81
N THR A 53 16.87 -1.42 -16.53
CA THR A 53 15.58 -1.85 -16.00
C THR A 53 14.83 -2.73 -17.00
N CYS A 54 14.79 -2.35 -18.28
CA CYS A 54 14.18 -3.18 -19.31
C CYS A 54 14.96 -4.48 -19.54
N LYS A 55 16.31 -4.42 -19.61
CA LYS A 55 17.15 -5.63 -19.74
C LYS A 55 16.88 -6.62 -18.61
N SER A 56 16.82 -6.12 -17.38
CA SER A 56 16.55 -6.94 -16.19
C SER A 56 15.14 -7.56 -16.24
N TYR A 57 14.14 -6.79 -16.69
CA TYR A 57 12.78 -7.27 -16.88
C TYR A 57 12.69 -8.36 -17.96
N LEU A 58 13.27 -8.15 -19.14
CA LEU A 58 13.31 -9.14 -20.21
C LEU A 58 13.99 -10.44 -19.76
N ASN A 59 15.08 -10.32 -18.99
CA ASN A 59 15.77 -11.47 -18.42
C ASN A 59 14.88 -12.21 -17.41
N ALA A 60 14.26 -11.48 -16.47
CA ALA A 60 13.34 -12.07 -15.50
C ALA A 60 12.17 -12.79 -16.17
N MET A 61 11.54 -12.19 -17.19
CA MET A 61 10.47 -12.85 -17.96
C MET A 61 10.95 -14.14 -18.62
N SER A 62 12.17 -14.15 -19.17
CA SER A 62 12.73 -15.34 -19.82
C SER A 62 13.04 -16.47 -18.85
N VAL A 63 13.61 -16.15 -17.68
CA VAL A 63 13.94 -17.13 -16.64
C VAL A 63 12.69 -17.67 -15.96
N CYS A 64 11.69 -16.80 -15.73
CA CYS A 64 10.42 -17.15 -15.11
C CYS A 64 9.39 -17.72 -16.09
N LYS A 65 9.75 -18.04 -17.33
CA LYS A 65 8.78 -18.42 -18.39
C LYS A 65 7.87 -19.59 -18.00
N SER A 66 8.45 -20.65 -17.43
CA SER A 66 7.68 -21.81 -16.97
C SER A 66 6.75 -21.47 -15.81
N ASP A 67 7.24 -20.69 -14.84
CA ASP A 67 6.49 -20.31 -13.65
C ASP A 67 5.34 -19.35 -13.98
N ILE A 68 5.57 -18.40 -14.90
CA ILE A 68 4.53 -17.48 -15.41
C ILE A 68 3.43 -18.28 -16.10
N THR A 69 3.80 -19.20 -16.99
CA THR A 69 2.81 -20.01 -17.72
C THR A 69 1.98 -20.88 -16.76
N ALA A 70 2.59 -21.38 -15.69
CA ALA A 70 1.94 -22.25 -14.71
C ALA A 70 1.06 -21.52 -13.69
N HIS A 71 1.46 -20.31 -13.27
CA HIS A 71 0.84 -19.61 -12.14
C HIS A 71 0.17 -18.29 -12.50
N CYS A 72 0.58 -17.67 -13.60
CA CYS A 72 0.14 -16.35 -14.06
C CYS A 72 -0.23 -16.38 -15.55
N PRO A 73 -1.18 -17.24 -15.97
CA PRO A 73 -1.49 -17.43 -17.40
C PRO A 73 -2.08 -16.16 -18.01
N ASN A 74 -1.69 -15.84 -19.26
CA ASN A 74 -2.12 -14.66 -20.02
C ASN A 74 -1.64 -13.32 -19.45
N LEU A 75 -0.67 -13.35 -18.52
CA LEU A 75 -0.04 -12.14 -17.99
C LEU A 75 1.36 -11.92 -18.57
N GLU A 76 1.76 -12.66 -19.62
CA GLU A 76 3.10 -12.55 -20.17
C GLU A 76 3.38 -11.13 -20.69
N PHE A 77 4.52 -10.55 -20.31
CA PHE A 77 4.91 -9.18 -20.69
C PHE A 77 3.91 -8.07 -20.29
N THR A 78 3.05 -8.35 -19.31
CA THR A 78 2.19 -7.33 -18.69
C THR A 78 2.84 -6.76 -17.42
N GLY A 79 2.39 -5.58 -16.97
CA GLY A 79 2.83 -5.02 -15.69
C GLY A 79 2.37 -5.84 -14.48
N GLU A 80 1.33 -6.66 -14.66
CA GLU A 80 0.74 -7.47 -13.60
C GLU A 80 1.50 -8.77 -13.34
N VAL A 81 2.36 -9.23 -14.27
CA VAL A 81 3.11 -10.48 -14.11
C VAL A 81 3.99 -10.48 -12.86
N ILE A 82 4.65 -9.35 -12.59
CA ILE A 82 5.53 -9.20 -11.41
C ILE A 82 4.67 -9.20 -10.14
N VAL A 83 3.51 -8.55 -10.16
CA VAL A 83 2.55 -8.55 -9.04
C VAL A 83 2.02 -9.96 -8.79
N CYS A 84 1.67 -10.70 -9.84
CA CYS A 84 1.21 -12.07 -9.74
C CYS A 84 2.27 -13.01 -9.16
N LEU A 85 3.52 -12.91 -9.64
CA LEU A 85 4.63 -13.73 -9.13
C LEU A 85 5.00 -13.37 -7.68
N LEU A 86 5.00 -12.09 -7.30
CA LEU A 86 5.43 -11.66 -5.97
C LEU A 86 4.32 -11.74 -4.91
N ASN A 87 3.08 -11.40 -5.26
CA ASN A 87 1.99 -11.25 -4.29
C ASN A 87 0.97 -12.38 -4.34
N TRP A 88 0.72 -12.97 -5.51
CA TRP A 88 -0.33 -13.99 -5.67
C TRP A 88 0.23 -15.42 -5.71
N THR A 89 1.52 -15.55 -6.01
CA THR A 89 2.21 -16.85 -6.03
C THR A 89 3.05 -17.03 -4.77
N SER A 90 2.89 -18.17 -4.11
CA SER A 90 3.74 -18.50 -2.96
C SER A 90 5.19 -18.70 -3.45
N PRO A 91 6.22 -18.14 -2.77
CA PRO A 91 7.60 -18.29 -3.19
C PRO A 91 8.04 -19.75 -3.32
N SER A 92 7.46 -20.66 -2.52
CA SER A 92 7.72 -22.10 -2.57
C SER A 92 7.26 -22.79 -3.86
N LYS A 93 6.41 -22.13 -4.67
CA LYS A 93 5.91 -22.66 -5.95
C LYS A 93 6.72 -22.18 -7.15
N LEU A 94 7.57 -21.17 -6.95
CA LEU A 94 8.43 -20.63 -8.00
C LEU A 94 9.75 -21.39 -8.04
N SER A 95 10.34 -21.50 -9.23
CA SER A 95 11.70 -22.00 -9.38
C SER A 95 12.71 -21.10 -8.66
N SER A 96 13.78 -21.68 -8.13
CA SER A 96 14.85 -20.91 -7.48
C SER A 96 15.48 -19.89 -8.44
N SER A 97 15.61 -20.23 -9.72
CA SER A 97 16.10 -19.33 -10.77
C SER A 97 15.18 -18.13 -11.00
N CYS A 98 13.85 -18.35 -11.02
CA CYS A 98 12.89 -17.26 -11.15
C CYS A 98 12.92 -16.35 -9.92
N LEU A 99 12.94 -16.94 -8.71
CA LEU A 99 13.07 -16.17 -7.47
C LEU A 99 14.32 -15.28 -7.47
N SER A 100 15.48 -15.83 -7.84
CA SER A 100 16.74 -15.06 -7.93
C SER A 100 16.68 -13.90 -8.94
N SER A 101 15.89 -14.05 -10.00
CA SER A 101 15.71 -13.01 -11.02
C SER A 101 14.71 -11.93 -10.60
N LEU A 102 13.75 -12.27 -9.74
CA LEU A 102 12.78 -11.34 -9.15
C LEU A 102 13.32 -10.61 -7.91
N THR A 103 14.34 -11.17 -7.24
CA THR A 103 14.87 -10.66 -5.97
C THR A 103 15.55 -9.28 -5.95
N PRO A 104 15.94 -8.58 -7.04
CA PRO A 104 16.29 -7.17 -6.88
C PRO A 104 15.12 -6.32 -6.32
N TYR A 105 13.87 -6.81 -6.39
CA TYR A 105 12.70 -6.15 -5.79
C TYR A 105 12.41 -6.53 -4.34
N LYS A 106 13.03 -7.60 -3.83
CA LYS A 106 13.15 -7.83 -2.39
C LYS A 106 14.54 -7.35 -1.99
N GLU A 107 14.79 -6.04 -2.14
CA GLU A 107 15.50 -5.40 -1.05
C GLU A 107 14.66 -5.71 0.17
N SER A 108 15.15 -6.70 0.92
CA SER A 108 14.83 -6.99 2.30
C SER A 108 13.78 -6.03 2.84
N ASP A 109 12.71 -6.59 3.40
CA ASP A 109 12.27 -6.06 4.68
C ASP A 109 13.52 -6.11 5.60
N LYS A 110 14.45 -5.16 5.42
CA LYS A 110 15.23 -4.58 6.49
C LYS A 110 14.10 -4.06 7.32
N GLU A 111 13.66 -4.92 8.23
CA GLU A 111 12.96 -4.54 9.42
C GLU A 111 13.69 -3.27 9.84
N VAL A 112 13.09 -2.11 9.52
CA VAL A 112 13.76 -0.84 9.72
C VAL A 112 13.84 -0.81 11.22
N GLU A 113 15.01 -1.17 11.74
CA GLU A 113 15.22 -1.42 13.14
C GLU A 113 14.94 -0.08 13.80
N ARG A 114 13.72 0.01 14.32
CA ARG A 114 13.19 1.27 14.77
C ARG A 114 14.01 1.58 16.00
N SER A 115 14.75 2.68 15.96
CA SER A 115 15.61 3.06 17.07
C SER A 115 14.81 3.02 18.37
N GLU A 116 15.44 2.58 19.47
CA GLU A 116 14.80 2.54 20.79
C GLU A 116 14.21 3.92 21.16
N GLU A 117 14.83 4.99 20.67
CA GLU A 117 14.34 6.36 20.80
C GLU A 117 13.01 6.59 20.06
N ASP A 118 12.86 6.11 18.82
CA ASP A 118 11.61 6.22 18.06
C ASP A 118 10.48 5.40 18.68
N GLU A 119 10.78 4.23 19.21
CA GLU A 119 9.80 3.43 19.96
C GLU A 119 9.38 4.16 21.25
N ARG A 120 10.32 4.75 21.99
CA ARG A 120 10.05 5.55 23.18
C ARG A 120 9.17 6.76 22.85
N ARG A 121 9.47 7.47 21.75
CA ARG A 121 8.66 8.60 21.25
C ARG A 121 7.25 8.15 20.84
N ALA A 122 7.13 7.03 20.14
CA ALA A 122 5.83 6.47 19.74
C ALA A 122 4.99 6.06 20.96
N ASN A 123 5.60 5.41 21.95
CA ASN A 123 4.95 5.02 23.20
C ASN A 123 4.52 6.23 24.03
N ALA A 124 5.34 7.28 24.10
CA ALA A 124 4.96 8.54 24.74
C ALA A 124 3.75 9.19 24.07
N ARG A 125 3.71 9.22 22.73
CA ARG A 125 2.55 9.73 21.96
C ARG A 125 1.30 8.89 22.21
N ARG A 126 1.42 7.56 22.29
CA ARG A 126 0.30 6.65 22.60
C ARG A 126 -0.26 6.89 24.01
N ARG A 127 0.61 7.04 25.02
CA ARG A 127 0.21 7.36 26.40
C ARG A 127 -0.55 8.68 26.50
N ARG A 128 -0.07 9.74 25.82
CA ARG A 128 -0.75 11.04 25.79
C ARG A 128 -2.16 10.95 25.17
N ARG A 129 -2.29 10.25 24.04
CA ARG A 129 -3.59 10.02 23.38
C ARG A 129 -4.55 9.24 24.27
N ASN A 130 -4.10 8.17 24.92
CA ASN A 130 -4.92 7.37 25.82
C ASN A 130 -5.38 8.18 27.04
N LYS A 131 -4.50 9.01 27.62
CA LYS A 131 -4.85 9.90 28.73
C LYS A 131 -5.91 10.93 28.31
N ALA A 132 -5.73 11.59 27.16
CA ALA A 132 -6.70 12.54 26.63
C ALA A 132 -8.06 11.89 26.37
N ALA A 133 -8.07 10.69 25.77
CA ALA A 133 -9.29 9.91 25.55
C ALA A 133 -9.99 9.52 26.86
N GLY A 134 -9.22 9.16 27.90
CA GLY A 134 -9.76 8.89 29.23
C GLY A 134 -10.46 10.09 29.86
N MET A 135 -9.82 11.27 29.83
CA MET A 135 -10.40 12.50 30.35
C MET A 135 -11.68 12.91 29.59
N ALA A 136 -11.68 12.77 28.26
CA ALA A 136 -12.88 13.05 27.45
C ALA A 136 -14.05 12.11 27.79
N ARG A 137 -13.78 10.82 27.99
CA ARG A 137 -14.80 9.84 28.42
C ARG A 137 -15.34 10.17 29.81
N GLU A 138 -14.47 10.56 30.74
CA GLU A 138 -14.88 10.94 32.09
C GLU A 138 -15.77 12.19 32.07
N GLN A 139 -15.40 13.20 31.30
CA GLN A 139 -16.20 14.42 31.16
C GLN A 139 -17.59 14.11 30.57
N LYS A 140 -17.65 13.30 29.50
CA LYS A 140 -18.91 12.87 28.89
C LYS A 140 -19.80 12.12 29.89
N ASN A 141 -19.22 11.25 30.71
CA ASN A 141 -19.96 10.52 31.75
C ASN A 141 -20.46 11.47 32.85
N ARG A 142 -19.66 12.46 33.26
CA ARG A 142 -20.09 13.49 34.23
C ARG A 142 -21.25 14.32 33.69
N GLU A 143 -21.24 14.68 32.40
CA GLU A 143 -22.32 15.40 31.75
C GLU A 143 -23.60 14.57 31.67
N LYS A 144 -23.50 13.31 31.21
CA LYS A 144 -24.63 12.37 31.18
C LYS A 144 -25.26 12.17 32.57
N ASN A 145 -24.44 11.97 33.60
CA ASN A 145 -24.92 11.84 34.98
C ASN A 145 -25.61 13.11 35.49
N LYS A 146 -25.15 14.31 35.09
CA LYS A 146 -25.83 15.58 35.43
C LYS A 146 -27.18 15.70 34.73
N GLU A 147 -27.27 15.29 33.47
CA GLU A 147 -28.50 15.30 32.68
C GLU A 147 -29.54 14.32 33.24
N GLU A 148 -29.15 13.08 33.54
CA GLU A 148 -30.03 12.08 34.17
C GLU A 148 -30.56 12.56 35.52
N LYS A 149 -29.72 13.22 36.34
CA LYS A 149 -30.16 13.82 37.61
C LYS A 149 -31.18 14.95 37.40
N LYS A 150 -31.02 15.78 36.37
CA LYS A 150 -31.98 16.85 36.02
C LYS A 150 -33.31 16.26 35.55
N ASP A 151 -33.29 15.22 34.73
CA ASP A 151 -34.50 14.52 34.27
C ASP A 151 -35.28 13.88 35.43
N ARG A 152 -34.59 13.15 36.33
CA ARG A 152 -35.19 12.59 37.55
C ARG A 152 -35.85 13.66 38.43
N LYS A 153 -35.26 14.85 38.55
CA LYS A 153 -35.83 15.97 39.32
C LYS A 153 -37.07 16.57 38.66
N ARG A 154 -37.10 16.67 37.32
CA ARG A 154 -38.28 17.12 36.56
C ARG A 154 -39.46 16.14 36.71
N LYS A 155 -39.21 14.84 36.56
CA LYS A 155 -40.24 13.79 36.76
C LYS A 155 -40.86 13.81 38.15
N ARG A 156 -40.06 13.99 39.21
CA ARG A 156 -40.57 14.12 40.60
C ARG A 156 -41.45 15.34 40.83
N ARG A 157 -41.22 16.45 40.09
CA ARG A 157 -42.04 17.66 40.19
C ARG A 157 -43.36 17.53 39.44
N GLY A 158 -43.36 16.90 38.26
CA GLY A 158 -44.58 16.65 37.48
C GLY A 158 -45.60 15.78 38.23
N ILE A 159 -45.14 14.70 38.88
CA ILE A 159 -46.00 13.79 39.67
C ILE A 159 -46.73 14.50 40.82
N LYS A 160 -46.18 15.60 41.36
CA LYS A 160 -46.83 16.33 42.47
C LYS A 160 -48.00 17.19 41.99
N VAL A 161 -47.94 17.70 40.75
CA VAL A 161 -49.00 18.55 40.17
C VAL A 161 -50.24 17.74 39.81
N GLU A 162 -50.08 16.46 39.46
CA GLU A 162 -51.18 15.58 39.05
C GLU A 162 -51.98 14.98 40.22
N LYS A 163 -51.51 15.13 41.47
CA LYS A 163 -52.21 14.64 42.68
C LYS A 163 -53.05 15.71 43.39
N GLU A 164 -53.04 16.95 42.92
CA GLU A 164 -53.81 18.07 43.49
C GLU A 164 -54.98 18.49 42.59
N LEU A 165 -55.26 17.73 41.52
CA LEU A 165 -56.44 17.80 40.65
C LEU A 165 -57.37 16.63 40.93
#